data_AF-A0A661V9K5-F1
#
_entry.id   AF-A0A661V9K5-F1
#
_cell.length_a   1.000
_cell.length_b   1.000
_cell.length_c   1.000
_cell.angle_alpha   90.00
_cell.angle_beta   90.00
_cell.angle_gamma   90.00
#
_symmetry.space_group_name_H-M   'P 1'
#
loop_
_entity.id
_entity.type
_entity.pdbx_description
1 polymer ?
#
loop_
_entity_poly.entity_id
_entity_poly.type
_entity_poly.pdbx_seq_one_letter_code
_entity_poly.pdbx_strand_id
1 'polypeptide(L)'
;MIANIEKVHDMDYLMTLLPPEAEEVVGLTSYAVMFRYPGDYEEVTKEEYWEAMRIARKVVAWAEQIISGAEANERGVFHFS
;
A
#
# COMPACT_ATOMS: atom_id res chain seq x y z
N MET A 1 -4.97 21.54 0.46
CA MET A 1 -6.32 20.97 0.30
C MET A 1 -6.16 19.47 0.24
N ILE A 2 -6.53 18.73 1.30
CA ILE A 2 -6.48 17.27 1.26
C ILE A 2 -7.73 16.82 0.50
N ALA A 3 -7.54 16.16 -0.64
CA ALA A 3 -8.64 15.66 -1.44
C ALA A 3 -9.47 14.65 -0.63
N ASN A 4 -10.80 14.75 -0.69
CA ASN A 4 -11.70 13.78 -0.09
C ASN A 4 -11.69 12.51 -0.95
N ILE A 5 -10.81 11.56 -0.63
CA ILE A 5 -10.70 10.29 -1.35
C ILE A 5 -11.84 9.38 -0.88
N GLU A 6 -12.75 8.99 -1.77
CA GLU A 6 -13.76 7.98 -1.47
C GLU A 6 -13.10 6.66 -1.10
N LYS A 7 -13.63 5.96 -0.07
CA LYS A 7 -13.15 4.62 0.29
C LYS A 7 -13.52 3.65 -0.83
N VAL A 8 -12.54 3.31 -1.66
CA VAL A 8 -12.65 2.30 -2.70
C VAL A 8 -11.75 1.11 -2.38
N HIS A 9 -12.19 -0.09 -2.77
CA HIS A 9 -11.42 -1.34 -2.65
C HIS A 9 -10.68 -1.69 -3.95
N ASP A 10 -10.60 -0.74 -4.88
CA ASP A 10 -9.88 -0.85 -6.14
C ASP A 10 -8.46 -0.30 -5.94
N MET A 11 -7.50 -1.22 -5.90
CA MET A 11 -6.11 -0.88 -5.71
C MET A 11 -5.55 -0.14 -6.93
N ASP A 12 -5.94 -0.50 -8.16
CA ASP A 12 -5.45 0.14 -9.38
C ASP A 12 -5.78 1.63 -9.39
N TYR A 13 -7.01 1.98 -9.01
CA TYR A 13 -7.40 3.37 -8.83
C TYR A 13 -6.56 4.07 -7.75
N LEU A 14 -6.37 3.43 -6.58
CA LEU A 14 -5.55 4.00 -5.50
C LEU A 14 -4.09 4.17 -5.93
N MET A 15 -3.56 3.28 -6.76
CA MET A 15 -2.21 3.36 -7.29
C MET A 15 -2.01 4.57 -8.21
N THR A 16 -3.03 4.97 -8.98
CA THR A 16 -2.95 6.21 -9.80
C THR A 16 -2.77 7.48 -8.97
N LEU A 17 -3.10 7.43 -7.67
CA LEU A 17 -2.96 8.53 -6.74
C LEU A 17 -1.61 8.51 -6.00
N LEU A 18 -0.79 7.48 -6.20
CA LEU A 18 0.48 7.29 -5.52
C LEU A 18 1.68 7.38 -6.49
N PRO A 19 2.89 7.66 -5.99
CA PRO A 19 4.11 7.70 -6.79
C PRO A 19 4.42 6.37 -7.49
N PRO A 20 5.11 6.39 -8.65
CA PRO A 20 5.42 5.20 -9.46
C PRO A 20 6.23 4.12 -8.72
N GLU A 21 6.91 4.46 -7.62
CA GLU A 21 7.62 3.51 -6.76
C GLU A 21 6.70 2.43 -6.16
N ALA A 22 5.39 2.59 -6.27
CA ALA A 22 4.40 1.67 -5.75
C ALA A 22 3.84 0.70 -6.82
N GLU A 23 4.22 0.78 -8.10
CA GLU A 23 3.65 -0.04 -9.19
C GLU A 23 3.69 -1.58 -8.96
N GLU A 24 4.70 -2.09 -8.23
CA GLU A 24 4.80 -3.50 -7.79
C GLU A 24 3.60 -3.97 -6.94
N VAL A 25 2.82 -3.04 -6.36
CA VAL A 25 1.70 -3.29 -5.46
C VAL A 25 0.46 -3.83 -6.17
N VAL A 26 0.28 -3.53 -7.46
CA VAL A 26 -0.89 -3.92 -8.26
C VAL A 26 -1.12 -5.43 -8.21
N GLY A 27 -0.04 -6.22 -8.24
CA GLY A 27 -0.13 -7.69 -8.17
C GLY A 27 -0.70 -8.24 -6.86
N LEU A 28 -0.68 -7.46 -5.76
CA LEU A 28 -1.21 -7.90 -4.47
C LEU A 28 -2.74 -7.96 -4.42
N THR A 29 -3.42 -7.23 -5.30
CA THR A 29 -4.89 -7.17 -5.34
C THR A 29 -5.51 -8.53 -5.69
N SER A 30 -4.86 -9.28 -6.58
CA SER A 30 -5.29 -10.62 -6.98
C SER A 30 -5.34 -11.56 -5.77
N TYR A 31 -4.33 -11.52 -4.90
CA TYR A 31 -4.31 -12.30 -3.66
C TYR A 31 -5.40 -11.88 -2.67
N ALA A 32 -5.83 -10.61 -2.67
CA ALA A 32 -6.92 -10.16 -1.82
C ALA A 32 -8.30 -10.66 -2.30
N VAL A 33 -8.45 -11.04 -3.58
CA VAL A 33 -9.73 -11.52 -4.16
C VAL A 33 -9.84 -13.04 -4.14
N MET A 34 -8.76 -13.76 -4.48
CA MET A 34 -8.74 -15.22 -4.64
C MET A 34 -9.30 -16.00 -3.43
N PHE A 35 -9.05 -15.53 -2.21
CA PHE A 35 -9.47 -16.24 -1.00
C PHE A 35 -10.86 -15.83 -0.46
N ARG A 36 -11.54 -14.88 -1.11
CA ARG A 36 -12.87 -14.40 -0.67
C ARG A 36 -14.03 -14.95 -1.48
N TYR A 37 -13.81 -15.31 -2.74
CA TYR A 37 -14.84 -15.87 -3.60
C TYR A 37 -14.43 -17.27 -4.05
N PRO A 38 -15.30 -18.29 -3.93
CA PRO A 38 -15.00 -19.61 -4.49
C PRO A 38 -14.68 -19.47 -5.98
N GLY A 39 -13.58 -20.05 -6.43
CA GLY A 39 -13.12 -19.98 -7.81
C GLY A 39 -12.04 -21.01 -8.06
N ASP A 40 -11.84 -21.32 -9.35
CA ASP A 40 -10.75 -22.19 -9.79
C ASP A 40 -9.51 -21.32 -9.97
N TYR A 41 -8.77 -21.14 -8.88
CA TYR A 41 -7.53 -20.39 -8.87
C TYR A 41 -6.36 -21.36 -8.74
N GLU A 42 -5.25 -21.03 -9.40
CA GLU A 42 -4.00 -21.76 -9.19
C GLU A 42 -3.56 -21.66 -7.72
N GLU A 43 -2.99 -22.75 -7.21
CA GLU A 43 -2.40 -22.74 -5.87
C GLU A 43 -1.24 -21.75 -5.82
N VAL A 44 -1.27 -20.87 -4.82
CA VAL A 44 -0.17 -19.92 -4.57
C VAL A 44 1.07 -20.71 -4.13
N THR A 45 2.14 -20.59 -4.90
CA THR A 45 3.43 -21.20 -4.59
C THR A 45 4.10 -20.52 -3.40
N LYS A 46 5.08 -21.20 -2.81
CA LYS A 46 5.85 -20.63 -1.68
C LYS A 46 6.63 -19.39 -2.12
N GLU A 47 7.15 -19.40 -3.34
CA GLU A 47 7.92 -18.32 -3.95
C GLU A 47 7.04 -17.08 -4.15
N GLU A 48 5.84 -17.25 -4.69
CA GLU A 48 4.85 -16.19 -4.84
C GLU A 48 4.42 -15.60 -3.51
N TYR A 49 4.21 -16.43 -2.49
CA TYR A 49 3.92 -15.98 -1.13
C TYR A 49 5.04 -15.08 -0.59
N TRP A 50 6.30 -15.50 -0.71
CA TRP A 50 7.42 -14.71 -0.19
C TRP A 50 7.60 -13.40 -0.93
N GLU A 51 7.39 -13.42 -2.25
CA GLU A 51 7.47 -12.21 -3.07
C GLU A 51 6.35 -11.22 -2.72
N ALA A 52 5.11 -11.71 -2.58
CA ALA A 52 3.99 -10.88 -2.12
C ALA A 52 4.27 -10.25 -0.75
N MET A 53 4.81 -11.03 0.19
CA MET A 53 5.20 -10.55 1.53
C MET A 53 6.38 -9.57 1.51
N ARG A 54 7.29 -9.67 0.54
CA ARG A 54 8.39 -8.72 0.35
C ARG A 54 7.85 -7.37 -0.12
N ILE A 55 6.99 -7.39 -1.15
CA ILE A 55 6.37 -6.19 -1.72
C ILE A 55 5.50 -5.49 -0.67
N ALA A 56 4.62 -6.22 0.02
CA ALA A 56 3.75 -5.67 1.06
C ALA A 56 4.54 -4.95 2.16
N ARG A 57 5.64 -5.54 2.65
CA ARG A 57 6.50 -4.92 3.67
C ARG A 57 7.19 -3.66 3.17
N LYS A 58 7.71 -3.68 1.94
CA LYS A 58 8.35 -2.52 1.31
C LYS A 58 7.40 -1.32 1.27
N VAL A 59 6.14 -1.57 0.95
CA VAL A 59 5.11 -0.55 0.75
C VAL A 59 4.60 0.01 2.08
N VAL A 60 4.38 -0.84 3.08
CA VAL A 60 4.05 -0.38 4.44
C VAL A 60 5.17 0.50 4.99
N ALA A 61 6.42 0.06 4.88
CA ALA A 61 7.56 0.84 5.36
C ALA A 61 7.69 2.20 4.65
N TRP A 62 7.46 2.24 3.33
CA TRP A 62 7.42 3.48 2.57
C TRP A 62 6.29 4.41 3.03
N ALA A 63 5.08 3.88 3.21
CA ALA A 63 3.95 4.67 3.69
C ALA A 63 4.20 5.21 5.10
N GLU A 64 4.74 4.40 6.01
CA GLU A 64 5.13 4.81 7.36
C GLU A 64 6.17 5.93 7.34
N GLN A 65 7.16 5.88 6.44
CA GLN A 65 8.15 6.94 6.27
C GLN A 65 7.51 8.26 5.81
N ILE A 66 6.58 8.21 4.86
CA ILE A 66 5.87 9.41 4.39
C ILE A 66 5.00 9.98 5.50
N ILE A 67 4.22 9.15 6.19
CA ILE A 67 3.30 9.59 7.24
C ILE A 67 4.07 10.15 8.45
N SER A 68 5.15 9.46 8.86
CA SER A 68 5.99 9.91 9.98
C SER A 68 6.84 11.14 9.62
N GLY A 69 7.25 11.26 8.36
CA GLY A 69 7.91 12.46 7.82
C GLY A 69 6.94 13.63 7.65
N ALA A 70 5.67 13.36 7.35
CA ALA A 70 4.60 14.36 7.31
C ALA A 70 4.33 14.93 8.71
N GLU A 71 4.22 14.09 9.74
CA GLU A 71 4.05 14.52 11.14
C GLU A 71 5.12 15.55 11.60
N ALA A 72 6.37 15.42 11.12
CA ALA A 72 7.44 16.38 11.42
C ALA A 72 7.24 17.74 10.73
N ASN A 73 6.54 17.77 9.60
CA ASN A 73 6.24 18.97 8.82
C ASN A 73 4.93 19.66 9.28
N GLU A 74 4.05 18.94 9.97
CA GLU A 74 2.84 19.51 10.60
C GLU A 74 3.10 20.05 12.01
N ARG A 75 4.12 19.53 12.72
CA ARG A 75 4.59 20.05 14.02
C ARG A 75 5.67 21.12 13.88
N GLY A 76 5.39 22.12 13.04
CA GLY A 76 6.12 23.37 13.07
C GLY A 76 6.17 23.94 14.49
N VAL A 77 7.37 23.91 15.07
CA VAL A 77 7.85 24.74 16.19
C VAL A 77 7.22 24.46 17.56
N PHE A 78 7.80 23.51 18.30
CA PHE A 78 7.97 23.71 19.74
C PHE A 78 9.45 23.96 20.02
N HIS A 79 9.78 25.25 20.09
CA HIS A 79 11.01 25.75 20.67
C HIS A 79 10.94 25.50 22.17
N PHE A 80 11.88 24.74 22.72
CA PHE A 80 12.14 24.75 24.16
C PHE A 80 13.55 25.27 24.37
N SER A 81 13.58 26.44 25.01
CA SER A 81 14.74 27.05 25.66
C SER A 81 15.25 26.22 26.83
#